data_AF-A0AAN7W6M1-F1
#
_entry.id   AF-A0AAN7W6M1-F1
#
_cell.length_a   1.000
_cell.length_b   1.000
_cell.length_c   1.000
_cell.angle_alpha   90.00
_cell.angle_beta   90.00
_cell.angle_gamma   90.00
#
_symmetry.space_group_name_H-M   'P 1'
#
loop_
_entity.id
_entity.type
_entity.pdbx_description
1 polymer ?
#
loop_
_entity_poly.entity_id
_entity_poly.type
_entity_poly.pdbx_seq_one_letter_code
_entity_poly.pdbx_strand_id
1 'polypeptide(L)'
;MRLPSTLAVAALSFSSACLAASWSFDDATLTVSSKGSGGDGGVKEKLSPNSPSSKAITLPAVDTLKIVLTATEGSTGKRPHQAFLTLQEPTTGLEESFPFSLKENGKGKVEVTQKDLPYQLLTSKSPLKASLILASFGSSTPYASHAFDLTLQLDTTAPPTAPTAPERYTPKPVINHIFKVQETSGPRVISFFFTIAVLAMLPVLFGAWALLGANVDHLGKAFGSAPIAHGLFLGSVLAMEGVFFMYYTSWNLFQMLPVAGVVGTVAYISGSRALTEVQERRMAGER
;
A
#
# COMPACT_ATOMS: atom_id res chain seq x y z
N MET A 1 -86.80 -22.23 9.27
CA MET A 1 -85.58 -23.05 9.08
C MET A 1 -85.15 -22.95 7.63
N ARG A 2 -83.89 -22.56 7.37
CA ARG A 2 -83.34 -22.28 6.04
C ARG A 2 -82.29 -23.33 5.67
N LEU A 3 -82.27 -23.65 4.36
CA LEU A 3 -81.19 -24.25 3.53
C LEU A 3 -80.89 -25.76 3.71
N PRO A 4 -80.33 -26.47 2.70
CA PRO A 4 -79.52 -25.92 1.60
C PRO A 4 -79.75 -26.40 0.16
N SER A 5 -79.49 -25.46 -0.74
CA SER A 5 -79.36 -25.54 -2.20
C SER A 5 -77.88 -25.56 -2.60
N THR A 6 -77.17 -26.65 -2.30
CA THR A 6 -75.69 -26.73 -2.47
C THR A 6 -75.21 -27.86 -3.39
N LEU A 7 -76.10 -28.54 -4.11
CA LEU A 7 -75.71 -29.71 -4.92
C LEU A 7 -75.60 -29.48 -6.44
N ALA A 8 -75.98 -28.31 -6.96
CA ALA A 8 -76.06 -28.10 -8.42
C ALA A 8 -74.85 -27.36 -9.05
N VAL A 9 -73.88 -26.88 -8.27
CA VAL A 9 -72.78 -26.04 -8.79
C VAL A 9 -71.47 -26.82 -9.05
N ALA A 10 -71.41 -28.11 -8.69
CA ALA A 10 -70.16 -28.87 -8.72
C ALA A 10 -69.83 -29.58 -10.05
N ALA A 11 -70.69 -29.54 -11.08
CA ALA A 11 -70.59 -30.45 -12.23
C ALA A 11 -70.18 -29.82 -13.58
N LEU A 12 -69.83 -28.52 -13.65
CA LEU A 12 -69.50 -27.86 -14.94
C LEU A 12 -68.11 -27.21 -15.00
N SER A 13 -67.24 -27.41 -14.02
CA SER A 13 -65.89 -26.79 -14.02
C SER A 13 -64.76 -27.69 -14.53
N PHE A 14 -65.05 -28.89 -15.05
CA PHE A 14 -64.05 -29.73 -15.68
C PHE A 14 -64.04 -29.55 -17.19
N SER A 15 -62.87 -29.15 -17.70
CA SER A 15 -62.38 -29.27 -19.09
C SER A 15 -62.31 -27.97 -19.87
N SER A 16 -61.26 -27.19 -19.58
CA SER A 16 -60.38 -26.57 -20.58
C SER A 16 -59.16 -26.04 -19.84
N ALA A 17 -58.27 -26.94 -19.41
CA ALA A 17 -56.89 -26.52 -19.16
C ALA A 17 -56.30 -26.19 -20.54
N CYS A 18 -56.49 -24.94 -20.99
CA CYS A 18 -55.65 -24.40 -22.04
C CYS A 18 -54.21 -24.57 -21.55
N LEU A 19 -53.47 -25.48 -22.17
CA LEU A 19 -52.01 -25.48 -22.06
C LEU A 19 -51.59 -24.09 -22.54
N ALA A 20 -51.34 -23.18 -21.60
CA ALA A 20 -50.78 -21.88 -21.91
C ALA A 20 -49.47 -22.17 -22.64
N ALA A 21 -49.38 -21.74 -23.89
CA ALA A 21 -48.22 -22.02 -24.71
C ALA A 21 -46.99 -21.45 -23.98
N SER A 22 -45.97 -22.28 -23.74
CA SER A 22 -44.76 -21.83 -23.07
C SER A 22 -43.70 -21.47 -24.10
N TRP A 23 -42.95 -20.41 -23.84
CA TRP A 23 -41.75 -20.13 -24.63
C TRP A 23 -40.68 -21.17 -24.32
N SER A 24 -39.99 -21.62 -25.36
CA SER A 24 -38.86 -22.53 -25.31
C SER A 24 -37.96 -22.26 -26.52
N PHE A 25 -36.94 -23.08 -26.70
CA PHE A 25 -36.13 -23.08 -27.91
C PHE A 25 -35.81 -24.50 -28.37
N ASP A 26 -35.64 -24.65 -29.68
CA ASP A 26 -35.16 -25.85 -30.35
C ASP A 26 -33.87 -25.57 -31.13
N ASP A 27 -33.08 -26.63 -31.34
CA ASP A 27 -31.81 -26.60 -32.08
C ASP A 27 -30.84 -25.50 -31.62
N ALA A 28 -30.76 -25.26 -30.32
CA ALA A 28 -29.79 -24.33 -29.77
C ALA A 28 -28.36 -24.91 -29.85
N THR A 29 -27.51 -24.19 -30.55
CA THR A 29 -26.10 -24.52 -30.73
C THR A 29 -25.25 -23.34 -30.25
N LEU A 30 -24.37 -23.63 -29.30
CA LEU A 30 -23.35 -22.73 -28.82
C LEU A 30 -22.04 -23.06 -29.53
N THR A 31 -21.40 -22.03 -30.07
CA THR A 31 -20.15 -22.14 -30.81
C THR A 31 -19.17 -21.08 -30.34
N VAL A 32 -17.97 -21.49 -29.93
CA VAL A 32 -16.84 -20.57 -29.67
C VAL A 32 -15.94 -20.64 -30.89
N SER A 33 -15.85 -19.56 -31.67
CA SER A 33 -15.12 -19.54 -32.94
C SER A 33 -13.96 -18.55 -32.91
N SER A 34 -12.79 -18.98 -33.40
CA SER A 34 -11.61 -18.11 -33.48
C SER A 34 -11.59 -17.29 -34.77
N LYS A 35 -11.06 -16.06 -34.67
CA LYS A 35 -10.98 -15.12 -35.81
C LYS A 35 -9.93 -15.60 -36.82
N GLY A 36 -10.37 -16.37 -37.81
CA GLY A 36 -9.52 -16.85 -38.92
C GLY A 36 -9.74 -18.31 -39.32
N SER A 37 -10.47 -19.10 -38.53
CA SER A 37 -10.83 -20.46 -38.93
C SER A 37 -12.14 -20.46 -39.72
N GLY A 38 -12.10 -20.87 -40.98
CA GLY A 38 -13.30 -21.23 -41.73
C GLY A 38 -14.06 -22.33 -40.98
N GLY A 39 -15.23 -21.98 -40.45
CA GLY A 39 -16.36 -22.89 -40.17
C GLY A 39 -16.25 -23.97 -39.08
N ASP A 40 -15.06 -24.48 -38.71
CA ASP A 40 -15.01 -25.82 -38.07
C ASP A 40 -13.96 -26.04 -36.97
N GLY A 41 -13.28 -25.00 -36.48
CA GLY A 41 -12.26 -25.14 -35.41
C GLY A 41 -12.75 -24.88 -33.98
N GLY A 42 -14.05 -24.65 -33.77
CA GLY A 42 -14.61 -24.16 -32.50
C GLY A 42 -15.28 -25.22 -31.63
N VAL A 43 -15.32 -25.01 -30.31
CA VAL A 43 -16.14 -25.84 -29.40
C VAL A 43 -17.60 -25.65 -29.77
N LYS A 44 -18.28 -26.74 -30.18
CA LYS A 44 -19.71 -26.78 -30.49
C LYS A 44 -20.44 -27.56 -29.40
N GLU A 45 -21.37 -26.92 -28.70
CA GLU A 45 -22.18 -27.55 -27.66
C GLU A 45 -23.67 -27.35 -27.95
N LYS A 46 -24.45 -28.42 -27.82
CA LYS A 46 -25.90 -28.36 -27.98
C LYS A 46 -26.52 -27.99 -26.64
N LEU A 47 -27.33 -26.93 -26.62
CA LEU A 47 -28.06 -26.50 -25.43
C LEU A 47 -29.47 -27.10 -25.48
N SER A 48 -29.97 -27.55 -24.34
CA SER A 48 -31.32 -28.06 -24.18
C SER A 48 -32.11 -27.21 -23.17
N PRO A 49 -33.43 -27.05 -23.35
CA PRO A 49 -34.25 -26.30 -22.41
C PRO A 49 -34.15 -26.86 -20.98
N ASN A 50 -34.10 -25.98 -19.98
CA ASN A 50 -34.12 -26.30 -18.55
C ASN A 50 -33.04 -27.30 -18.06
N SER A 51 -31.98 -27.49 -18.85
CA SER A 51 -30.87 -28.39 -18.54
C SER A 51 -29.57 -27.65 -18.81
N PRO A 52 -28.95 -27.06 -17.76
CA PRO A 52 -27.69 -26.35 -17.91
C PRO A 52 -26.60 -27.27 -18.46
N SER A 53 -25.69 -26.71 -19.26
CA SER A 53 -24.51 -27.46 -19.70
C SER A 53 -23.65 -27.87 -18.49
N SER A 54 -23.17 -29.12 -18.51
CA SER A 54 -22.33 -29.65 -17.41
C SER A 54 -20.87 -29.19 -17.52
N LYS A 55 -20.47 -28.64 -18.67
CA LYS A 55 -19.11 -28.14 -18.91
C LYS A 55 -19.11 -26.61 -18.91
N ALA A 56 -18.18 -26.04 -18.13
CA ALA A 56 -17.90 -24.62 -18.19
C ALA A 56 -17.28 -24.27 -19.55
N ILE A 57 -17.90 -23.34 -20.27
CA ILE A 57 -17.44 -22.90 -21.59
C ILE A 57 -16.41 -21.81 -21.38
N THR A 58 -15.26 -21.95 -22.03
CA THR A 58 -14.19 -20.97 -21.94
C THR A 58 -14.17 -20.09 -23.18
N LEU A 59 -14.10 -18.77 -23.00
CA LEU A 59 -14.00 -17.79 -24.08
C LEU A 59 -12.61 -17.12 -24.08
N PRO A 60 -11.73 -17.48 -25.03
CA PRO A 60 -10.44 -16.82 -25.24
C PRO A 60 -10.57 -15.36 -25.72
N ALA A 61 -9.50 -14.58 -25.55
CA ALA A 61 -9.46 -13.13 -25.82
C ALA A 61 -9.82 -12.72 -27.27
N VAL A 62 -9.50 -13.57 -28.25
CA VAL A 62 -9.67 -13.27 -29.68
C VAL A 62 -10.92 -13.95 -30.27
N ASP A 63 -11.56 -14.82 -29.50
CA ASP A 63 -12.64 -15.66 -29.96
C ASP A 63 -14.01 -14.98 -29.80
N THR A 64 -14.96 -15.44 -30.61
CA THR A 64 -16.35 -14.96 -30.60
C THR A 64 -17.25 -16.07 -30.08
N LEU A 65 -18.03 -15.77 -29.05
CA LEU A 65 -19.11 -16.62 -28.56
C LEU A 65 -20.33 -16.38 -29.44
N LYS A 66 -20.82 -17.43 -30.11
CA LYS A 66 -21.98 -17.37 -30.98
C LYS A 66 -23.00 -18.41 -30.57
N ILE A 67 -24.23 -17.98 -30.34
CA ILE A 67 -25.36 -18.86 -30.04
C ILE A 67 -26.39 -18.70 -31.15
N VAL A 68 -26.80 -19.83 -31.72
CA VAL A 68 -27.89 -19.91 -32.69
C VAL A 68 -28.97 -20.81 -32.11
N LEU A 69 -30.21 -20.32 -32.05
CA LEU A 69 -31.35 -21.07 -31.53
C LEU A 69 -32.60 -20.80 -32.35
N THR A 70 -33.60 -21.67 -32.27
CA THR A 70 -34.93 -21.44 -32.84
C THR A 70 -35.91 -21.26 -31.70
N ALA A 71 -36.39 -20.04 -31.45
CA ALA A 71 -37.39 -19.77 -30.43
C ALA A 71 -38.74 -20.36 -30.83
N THR A 72 -39.38 -21.06 -29.90
CA THR A 72 -40.67 -21.73 -30.10
C THR A 72 -41.66 -21.29 -29.02
N GLU A 73 -42.91 -21.08 -29.44
CA GLU A 73 -44.05 -20.95 -28.55
C GLU A 73 -44.85 -22.25 -28.65
N GLY A 74 -44.77 -23.08 -27.61
CA GLY A 74 -45.22 -24.47 -27.65
C GLY A 74 -44.37 -25.31 -28.62
N SER A 75 -44.92 -25.63 -29.79
CA SER A 75 -44.26 -26.40 -30.85
C SER A 75 -44.08 -25.61 -32.15
N THR A 76 -44.45 -24.33 -32.17
CA THR A 76 -44.40 -23.48 -33.37
C THR A 76 -43.27 -22.47 -33.26
N GLY A 77 -42.40 -22.43 -34.27
CA GLY A 77 -41.33 -21.44 -34.37
C GLY A 77 -41.94 -20.05 -34.56
N LYS A 78 -41.71 -19.15 -33.58
CA LYS A 78 -42.22 -17.78 -33.60
C LYS A 78 -41.17 -16.81 -33.09
N ARG A 79 -41.28 -15.55 -33.54
CA ARG A 79 -40.43 -14.46 -33.07
C ARG A 79 -40.95 -13.92 -31.72
N PRO A 80 -40.23 -14.12 -30.60
CA PRO A 80 -40.57 -13.48 -29.33
C PRO A 80 -40.32 -11.96 -29.40
N HIS A 81 -41.03 -11.21 -28.55
CA HIS A 81 -40.81 -9.76 -28.43
C HIS A 81 -39.48 -9.43 -27.71
N GLN A 82 -39.10 -10.29 -26.76
CA GLN A 82 -37.89 -10.18 -25.96
C GLN A 82 -37.09 -11.47 -26.10
N ALA A 83 -35.84 -11.34 -26.56
CA ALA A 83 -34.89 -12.45 -26.58
C ALA A 83 -33.50 -11.92 -26.24
N PHE A 84 -33.01 -12.30 -25.06
CA PHE A 84 -31.72 -11.85 -24.56
C PHE A 84 -30.88 -13.02 -24.04
N LEU A 85 -29.57 -12.92 -24.27
CA LEU A 85 -28.56 -13.65 -23.53
C LEU A 85 -28.09 -12.73 -22.41
N THR A 86 -28.37 -13.08 -21.16
CA THR A 86 -27.94 -12.30 -20.00
C THR A 86 -26.74 -12.97 -19.34
N LEU A 87 -25.68 -12.20 -19.13
CA LEU A 87 -24.48 -12.64 -18.44
C LEU A 87 -24.46 -11.98 -17.06
N GLN A 88 -24.47 -12.79 -16.01
CA GLN A 88 -24.49 -12.34 -14.62
C GLN A 88 -23.21 -12.74 -13.89
N GLU A 89 -22.61 -11.80 -13.17
CA GLU A 89 -21.57 -12.10 -12.18
C GLU A 89 -22.22 -12.47 -10.84
N PRO A 90 -22.02 -13.69 -10.32
CA PRO A 90 -22.75 -14.19 -9.15
C PRO A 90 -22.39 -13.48 -7.83
N THR A 91 -21.19 -12.91 -7.73
CA THR A 91 -20.69 -12.27 -6.50
C THR A 91 -21.13 -10.83 -6.32
N THR A 92 -21.13 -10.07 -7.42
CA THR A 92 -21.49 -8.63 -7.41
C THR A 92 -22.95 -8.41 -7.78
N GLY A 93 -23.57 -9.38 -8.46
CA GLY A 93 -24.91 -9.27 -9.03
C GLY A 93 -24.97 -8.38 -10.27
N LEU A 94 -23.82 -7.99 -10.84
CA LEU A 94 -23.77 -7.21 -12.08
C LEU A 94 -24.23 -8.07 -13.27
N GLU A 95 -25.09 -7.50 -14.11
CA GLU A 95 -25.66 -8.18 -15.28
C GLU A 95 -25.52 -7.32 -16.53
N GLU A 96 -25.24 -7.96 -17.66
CA GLU A 96 -25.27 -7.36 -19.00
C GLU A 96 -26.12 -8.23 -19.93
N SER A 97 -26.93 -7.61 -20.80
CA SER A 97 -27.90 -8.31 -21.64
C SER A 97 -27.65 -8.09 -23.13
N PHE A 98 -27.46 -9.17 -23.89
CA PHE A 98 -27.20 -9.14 -25.33
C PHE A 98 -28.42 -9.60 -26.14
N PRO A 99 -28.99 -8.74 -27.01
CA PRO A 99 -30.18 -9.10 -27.79
C PRO A 99 -29.89 -10.12 -28.88
N PHE A 100 -30.83 -11.04 -29.09
CA PHE A 100 -30.81 -11.95 -30.24
C PHE A 100 -31.32 -11.26 -31.51
N SER A 101 -30.59 -11.42 -32.61
CA SER A 101 -31.08 -11.10 -33.96
C SER A 101 -31.97 -12.23 -34.47
N LEU A 102 -33.29 -12.08 -34.31
CA LEU A 102 -34.31 -13.05 -34.71
C LEU A 102 -34.87 -12.79 -36.11
N LYS A 103 -35.21 -13.87 -36.82
CA LYS A 103 -36.05 -13.87 -38.03
C LYS A 103 -37.50 -14.18 -37.67
N GLU A 104 -38.42 -13.98 -38.61
CA GLU A 104 -39.86 -14.26 -38.40
C GLU A 104 -40.14 -15.73 -38.08
N ASN A 105 -39.31 -16.65 -38.59
CA ASN A 105 -39.42 -18.09 -38.33
C ASN A 105 -38.89 -18.54 -36.94
N GLY A 106 -38.59 -17.60 -36.03
CA GLY A 106 -38.05 -17.88 -34.70
C GLY A 106 -36.55 -18.18 -34.66
N LYS A 107 -35.86 -18.33 -35.80
CA LYS A 107 -34.40 -18.53 -35.80
C LYS A 107 -33.67 -17.25 -35.40
N GLY A 108 -32.90 -17.34 -34.32
CA GLY A 108 -32.17 -16.24 -33.71
C GLY A 108 -30.68 -16.52 -33.61
N LYS A 109 -29.89 -15.45 -33.68
CA LYS A 109 -28.44 -15.49 -33.51
C LYS A 109 -27.99 -14.35 -32.60
N VAL A 110 -27.10 -14.64 -31.66
CA VAL A 110 -26.35 -13.64 -30.89
C VAL A 110 -24.85 -13.94 -31.03
N GLU A 111 -24.06 -12.89 -31.19
CA GLU A 111 -22.59 -12.94 -31.21
C GLU A 111 -22.09 -11.98 -30.15
N VAL A 112 -21.23 -12.47 -29.26
CA VAL A 112 -20.61 -11.70 -28.18
C VAL A 112 -19.11 -11.92 -28.25
N THR A 113 -18.34 -10.84 -28.30
CA THR A 113 -16.88 -10.86 -28.18
C THR A 113 -16.46 -10.25 -26.84
N GLN A 114 -15.23 -10.50 -26.41
CA GLN A 114 -14.71 -9.84 -25.20
C GLN A 114 -14.67 -8.30 -25.32
N LYS A 115 -14.67 -7.74 -26.53
CA LYS A 115 -14.71 -6.27 -26.71
C LYS A 115 -16.08 -5.67 -26.42
N ASP A 116 -17.13 -6.47 -26.53
CA ASP A 116 -18.51 -6.05 -26.29
C ASP A 116 -18.88 -6.14 -24.80
N LEU A 117 -18.04 -6.79 -23.99
CA LEU A 117 -18.25 -6.95 -22.56
C LEU A 117 -17.76 -5.72 -21.78
N PRO A 118 -18.52 -5.25 -20.79
CA PRO A 118 -18.06 -4.20 -19.88
C PRO A 118 -16.88 -4.69 -19.05
N TYR A 119 -15.99 -3.78 -18.67
CA TYR A 119 -14.74 -4.11 -17.97
C TYR A 119 -14.98 -4.86 -16.64
N GLN A 120 -16.12 -4.63 -15.98
CA GLN A 120 -16.50 -5.29 -14.74
C GLN A 120 -16.66 -6.80 -14.94
N LEU A 121 -17.37 -7.20 -16.00
CA LEU A 121 -17.56 -8.62 -16.33
C LEU A 121 -16.27 -9.24 -16.87
N LEU A 122 -15.47 -8.48 -17.63
CA LEU A 122 -14.16 -8.93 -18.11
C LEU A 122 -13.18 -9.22 -16.97
N THR A 123 -13.22 -8.45 -15.88
CA THR A 123 -12.28 -8.58 -14.75
C THR A 123 -12.80 -9.56 -13.68
N SER A 124 -13.97 -10.17 -13.89
CA SER A 124 -14.52 -11.16 -12.97
C SER A 124 -13.58 -12.36 -12.84
N LYS A 125 -13.28 -12.75 -11.60
CA LYS A 125 -12.54 -13.98 -11.29
C LYS A 125 -13.45 -15.21 -11.23
N SER A 126 -14.75 -14.99 -11.17
CA SER A 126 -15.76 -16.05 -11.09
C SER A 126 -16.37 -16.32 -12.48
N PRO A 127 -16.74 -17.58 -12.78
CA PRO A 127 -17.47 -17.89 -14.00
C PRO A 127 -18.77 -17.07 -14.08
N LEU A 128 -19.02 -16.45 -15.23
CA LEU A 128 -20.23 -15.69 -15.49
C LEU A 128 -21.38 -16.64 -15.78
N LYS A 129 -22.50 -16.45 -15.08
CA LYS A 129 -23.71 -17.23 -15.25
C LYS A 129 -24.47 -16.73 -16.48
N ALA A 130 -24.54 -17.54 -17.53
CA ALA A 130 -25.26 -17.19 -18.75
C ALA A 130 -26.69 -17.74 -18.72
N SER A 131 -27.68 -16.84 -18.82
CA SER A 131 -29.09 -17.19 -18.84
C SER A 131 -29.75 -16.76 -20.15
N LEU A 132 -30.70 -17.55 -20.62
CA LEU A 132 -31.47 -17.26 -21.82
C LEU A 132 -32.86 -16.80 -21.39
N ILE A 133 -33.26 -15.63 -21.90
CA ILE A 133 -34.56 -15.02 -21.61
C ILE A 133 -35.33 -14.89 -22.93
N LEU A 134 -36.46 -15.58 -23.05
CA LEU A 134 -37.40 -15.48 -24.17
C LEU A 134 -38.78 -15.13 -23.63
N ALA A 135 -39.33 -14.00 -24.05
CA ALA A 135 -40.65 -13.55 -23.61
C ALA A 135 -41.37 -12.78 -24.72
N SER A 136 -42.70 -12.77 -24.66
CA SER A 136 -43.54 -11.96 -25.54
C SER A 136 -44.72 -11.40 -24.75
N PHE A 137 -45.35 -10.37 -25.28
CA PHE A 137 -46.65 -9.92 -24.77
C PHE A 137 -47.70 -11.02 -25.04
N GLY A 138 -48.52 -11.35 -24.05
CA GLY A 138 -49.59 -12.35 -24.18
C GLY A 138 -49.78 -13.21 -22.93
N SER A 139 -50.51 -14.32 -23.10
CA SER A 139 -50.77 -15.31 -22.05
C SER A 139 -49.74 -16.47 -22.03
N SER A 140 -48.73 -16.44 -22.90
CA SER A 140 -47.67 -17.43 -22.94
C SER A 140 -46.70 -17.28 -21.77
N THR A 141 -46.25 -18.39 -21.20
CA THR A 141 -45.31 -18.36 -20.07
C THR A 141 -43.90 -18.03 -20.58
N PRO A 142 -43.21 -17.03 -19.99
CA PRO A 142 -41.87 -16.64 -20.42
C PRO A 142 -40.85 -17.70 -20.04
N TYR A 143 -39.82 -17.84 -20.87
CA TYR A 143 -38.67 -18.68 -20.59
C TYR A 143 -37.56 -17.83 -19.97
N ALA A 144 -37.14 -18.17 -18.76
CA ALA A 144 -35.97 -17.58 -18.12
C ALA A 144 -35.25 -18.67 -17.34
N SER A 145 -34.14 -19.16 -17.88
CA SER A 145 -33.33 -20.17 -17.19
C SER A 145 -31.85 -20.06 -17.51
N HIS A 146 -31.06 -20.60 -16.59
CA HIS A 146 -29.62 -20.73 -16.75
C HIS A 146 -29.30 -21.75 -17.83
N ALA A 147 -28.45 -21.36 -18.77
CA ALA A 147 -28.06 -22.19 -19.90
C ALA A 147 -26.66 -22.80 -19.69
N PHE A 148 -25.68 -21.99 -19.27
CA PHE A 148 -24.30 -22.43 -19.10
C PHE A 148 -23.48 -21.44 -18.26
N ASP A 149 -22.30 -21.87 -17.81
CA ASP A 149 -21.31 -21.01 -17.15
C ASP A 149 -20.18 -20.64 -18.12
N LEU A 150 -19.87 -19.35 -18.21
CA LEU A 150 -18.89 -18.77 -19.10
C LEU A 150 -17.65 -18.34 -18.31
N THR A 151 -16.51 -18.95 -18.59
CA THR A 151 -15.21 -18.56 -18.02
C THR A 151 -14.43 -17.74 -19.05
N LEU A 152 -14.00 -16.54 -18.67
CA LEU A 152 -13.23 -15.66 -19.56
C LEU A 152 -11.73 -15.91 -19.38
N GLN A 153 -11.01 -16.13 -20.49
CA GLN A 153 -9.56 -16.15 -20.50
C GLN A 153 -9.06 -14.82 -21.09
N LEU A 154 -8.46 -13.99 -20.23
CA LEU A 154 -7.84 -12.74 -20.64
C LEU A 154 -6.43 -12.98 -21.15
N ASP A 155 -6.01 -12.16 -22.12
CA ASP A 155 -4.62 -12.13 -22.58
C ASP A 155 -3.74 -11.45 -21.51
N THR A 156 -2.79 -12.20 -20.96
CA THR A 156 -1.85 -11.72 -19.93
C THR A 156 -0.81 -10.72 -20.46
N THR A 157 -0.73 -10.54 -21.77
CA THR A 157 0.27 -9.69 -22.44
C THR A 157 -0.25 -8.27 -22.69
N ALA A 158 -1.59 -8.11 -22.70
CA ALA A 158 -2.23 -6.83 -22.94
C ALA A 158 -2.28 -5.98 -21.65
N PRO A 159 -2.15 -4.63 -21.75
CA PRO A 159 -2.29 -3.75 -20.60
C PRO A 159 -3.66 -3.94 -19.93
N PRO A 160 -3.74 -3.76 -18.59
CA PRO A 160 -4.97 -4.00 -17.84
C PRO A 160 -6.11 -3.12 -18.37
N THR A 161 -7.18 -3.76 -18.83
CA THR A 161 -8.39 -3.10 -19.37
C THR A 161 -9.21 -2.36 -18.31
N ALA A 162 -8.86 -2.48 -17.03
CA ALA A 162 -9.59 -1.87 -15.93
C ALA A 162 -9.35 -0.34 -15.90
N PRO A 163 -10.38 0.50 -16.11
CA PRO A 163 -10.26 1.93 -15.88
C PRO A 163 -9.97 2.20 -14.40
N THR A 164 -9.31 3.32 -14.12
CA THR A 164 -9.06 3.79 -12.75
C THR A 164 -10.37 3.81 -11.98
N ALA A 165 -10.37 3.21 -10.79
CA ALA A 165 -11.55 3.16 -9.94
C ALA A 165 -12.10 4.59 -9.75
N PRO A 166 -13.42 4.81 -9.92
CA PRO A 166 -13.99 6.13 -9.76
C PRO A 166 -13.74 6.63 -8.34
N GLU A 167 -13.42 7.92 -8.20
CA GLU A 167 -13.24 8.52 -6.88
C GLU A 167 -14.55 8.39 -6.09
N ARG A 168 -14.49 7.63 -4.99
CA ARG A 168 -15.62 7.46 -4.07
C ARG A 168 -15.43 8.40 -2.90
N TYR A 169 -16.48 9.11 -2.50
CA TYR A 169 -16.48 9.97 -1.32
C TYR A 169 -16.52 9.12 -0.04
N THR A 170 -15.39 8.48 0.27
CA THR A 170 -15.17 7.71 1.50
C THR A 170 -14.07 8.37 2.34
N PRO A 171 -14.12 8.25 3.68
CA PRO A 171 -13.04 8.76 4.53
C PRO A 171 -11.69 8.18 4.10
N LYS A 172 -10.69 9.05 3.91
CA LYS A 172 -9.32 8.65 3.57
C LYS A 172 -8.65 8.02 4.81
N PRO A 173 -7.70 7.10 4.60
CA PRO A 173 -6.91 6.56 5.72
C PRO A 173 -6.16 7.67 6.45
N VAL A 174 -6.05 7.54 7.77
CA VAL A 174 -5.31 8.48 8.63
C VAL A 174 -3.81 8.38 8.34
N ILE A 175 -3.15 9.53 8.20
CA ILE A 175 -1.70 9.63 8.01
C ILE A 175 -1.05 9.91 9.36
N ASN A 176 -0.18 9.01 9.82
CA ASN A 176 0.60 9.19 11.05
C ASN A 176 2.02 9.64 10.72
N HIS A 177 2.53 10.68 11.40
CA HIS A 177 3.92 11.10 11.26
C HIS A 177 4.86 10.10 11.95
N ILE A 178 5.84 9.58 11.21
CA ILE A 178 6.85 8.65 11.73
C ILE A 178 8.09 9.47 12.10
N PHE A 179 8.40 9.55 13.40
CA PHE A 179 9.60 10.23 13.89
C PHE A 179 10.88 9.46 13.53
N LYS A 180 11.98 10.20 13.37
CA LYS A 180 13.32 9.60 13.22
C LYS A 180 13.64 8.79 14.48
N VAL A 181 14.10 7.55 14.28
CA VAL A 181 14.57 6.69 15.39
C VAL A 181 15.79 7.34 16.04
N GLN A 182 15.80 7.40 17.38
CA GLN A 182 16.93 7.89 18.15
C GLN A 182 18.17 7.02 17.89
N GLU A 183 19.31 7.65 17.61
CA GLU A 183 20.58 6.93 17.48
C GLU A 183 20.99 6.30 18.82
N THR A 184 21.38 5.02 18.78
CA THR A 184 21.77 4.27 19.97
C THR A 184 23.23 4.59 20.32
N SER A 185 23.48 4.98 21.57
CA SER A 185 24.85 5.17 22.08
C SER A 185 25.52 3.82 22.38
N GLY A 186 26.86 3.78 22.29
CA GLY A 186 27.64 2.57 22.55
C GLY A 186 27.66 2.14 24.03
N PRO A 187 28.27 0.97 24.34
CA PRO A 187 28.32 0.44 25.71
C PRO A 187 29.09 1.35 26.67
N ARG A 188 28.46 1.72 27.80
CA ARG A 188 29.04 2.60 28.83
C ARG A 188 30.34 2.09 29.44
N VAL A 189 30.50 0.76 29.52
CA VAL A 189 31.71 0.12 30.07
C VAL A 189 32.95 0.47 29.25
N ILE A 190 32.81 0.51 27.93
CA ILE A 190 33.92 0.85 27.02
C ILE A 190 34.30 2.32 27.22
N SER A 191 33.32 3.22 27.27
CA SER A 191 33.58 4.64 27.54
C SER A 191 34.29 4.85 28.88
N PHE A 192 33.84 4.17 29.94
CA PHE A 192 34.43 4.28 31.27
C PHE A 192 35.88 3.78 31.33
N PHE A 193 36.16 2.64 30.68
CA PHE A 193 37.52 2.10 30.59
C PHE A 193 38.49 3.11 29.96
N PHE A 194 38.12 3.71 28.82
CA PHE A 194 38.98 4.69 28.15
C PHE A 194 39.12 5.98 28.94
N THR A 195 38.07 6.45 29.63
CA THR A 195 38.19 7.61 30.54
C THR A 195 39.19 7.34 31.65
N ILE A 196 39.16 6.16 32.28
CA ILE A 196 40.16 5.77 33.29
C ILE A 196 41.55 5.68 32.68
N ALA A 197 41.68 5.10 31.49
CA ALA A 197 42.98 4.98 30.82
C ALA A 197 43.61 6.35 30.55
N VAL A 198 42.82 7.34 30.12
CA VAL A 198 43.28 8.72 29.94
C VAL A 198 43.68 9.36 31.28
N LEU A 199 42.86 9.20 32.32
CA LEU A 199 43.18 9.72 33.65
C LEU A 199 44.43 9.07 34.25
N ALA A 200 44.68 7.78 33.97
CA ALA A 200 45.86 7.05 34.41
C ALA A 200 47.15 7.54 33.74
N MET A 201 47.08 8.25 32.60
CA MET A 201 48.27 8.86 32.01
C MET A 201 48.82 10.03 32.85
N LEU A 202 47.99 10.70 33.66
CA LEU A 202 48.43 11.79 34.55
C LEU A 202 49.43 11.31 35.63
N PRO A 203 49.15 10.28 36.46
CA PRO A 203 50.13 9.80 37.42
C PRO A 203 51.37 9.21 36.74
N VAL A 204 51.23 8.61 35.55
CA VAL A 204 52.39 8.16 34.75
C VAL A 204 53.28 9.34 34.37
N LEU A 205 52.69 10.46 33.93
CA LEU A 205 53.44 11.69 33.62
C LEU A 205 54.16 12.25 34.87
N PHE A 206 53.46 12.37 36.00
CA PHE A 206 54.07 12.85 37.24
C PHE A 206 55.19 11.92 37.74
N GLY A 207 55.01 10.60 37.60
CA GLY A 207 56.05 9.62 37.90
C GLY A 207 57.27 9.78 36.99
N ALA A 208 57.06 9.98 35.68
CA ALA A 208 58.14 10.23 34.73
C ALA A 208 58.92 11.52 35.06
N TRP A 209 58.23 12.61 35.44
CA TRP A 209 58.88 13.84 35.89
C TRP A 209 59.70 13.64 37.16
N ALA A 210 59.19 12.88 38.14
CA ALA A 210 59.93 12.55 39.35
C ALA A 210 61.19 11.74 39.04
N LEU A 211 61.11 10.76 38.12
CA LEU A 211 62.27 9.98 37.67
C LEU A 211 63.32 10.82 36.93
N LEU A 212 62.90 11.84 36.19
CA LEU A 212 63.78 12.77 35.49
C LEU A 212 64.35 13.88 36.40
N GLY A 213 63.98 13.90 37.68
CA GLY A 213 64.49 14.88 38.64
C GLY A 213 63.84 16.26 38.57
N ALA A 214 62.59 16.36 38.09
CA ALA A 214 61.83 17.60 38.15
C ALA A 214 61.66 18.06 39.61
N ASN A 215 62.00 19.31 39.90
CA ASN A 215 61.98 19.88 41.25
C ASN A 215 61.33 21.28 41.28
N VAL A 216 61.13 21.79 42.50
CA VAL A 216 60.55 23.12 42.78
C VAL A 216 61.45 23.97 43.66
N ASP A 217 62.75 23.67 43.68
CA ASP A 217 63.72 24.23 44.65
C ASP A 217 63.86 25.76 44.54
N HIS A 218 63.55 26.29 43.36
CA HIS A 218 63.61 27.71 43.03
C HIS A 218 62.35 28.52 43.35
N LEU A 219 61.30 27.86 43.86
CA LEU A 219 60.03 28.48 44.20
C LEU A 219 60.19 29.49 45.35
N GLY A 220 60.93 29.12 46.40
CA GLY A 220 61.19 30.00 47.55
C GLY A 220 61.96 31.27 47.18
N LYS A 221 62.94 31.15 46.27
CA LYS A 221 63.68 32.30 45.76
C LYS A 221 62.80 33.21 44.89
N ALA A 222 62.01 32.63 43.98
CA ALA A 222 61.09 33.37 43.10
C ALA A 222 60.04 34.16 43.90
N PHE A 223 59.44 33.54 44.93
CA PHE A 223 58.48 34.23 45.79
C PHE A 223 59.13 35.18 46.80
N GLY A 224 60.43 35.03 47.09
CA GLY A 224 61.19 35.98 47.91
C GLY A 224 61.55 37.28 47.16
N SER A 225 61.91 37.17 45.88
CA SER A 225 62.33 38.29 45.03
C SER A 225 61.13 39.09 44.47
N ALA A 226 60.12 38.39 43.95
CA ALA A 226 58.97 39.01 43.29
C ALA A 226 57.64 38.29 43.63
N PRO A 227 57.22 38.29 44.91
CA PRO A 227 56.04 37.53 45.39
C PRO A 227 54.75 37.89 44.65
N ILE A 228 54.53 39.19 44.41
CA ILE A 228 53.32 39.69 43.76
C ILE A 228 53.28 39.29 42.28
N ALA A 229 54.41 39.35 41.59
CA ALA A 229 54.48 39.02 40.17
C ALA A 229 54.23 37.53 39.94
N HIS A 230 54.95 36.66 40.67
CA HIS A 230 54.79 35.20 40.55
C HIS A 230 53.42 34.72 41.07
N GLY A 231 52.93 35.28 42.18
CA GLY A 231 51.62 34.94 42.74
C GLY A 231 50.46 35.33 41.82
N LEU A 232 50.46 36.56 41.29
CA LEU A 232 49.43 37.00 40.34
C LEU A 232 49.54 36.27 39.01
N PHE A 233 50.75 35.97 38.54
CA PHE A 233 50.93 35.24 37.29
C PHE A 233 50.37 33.82 37.41
N LEU A 234 50.79 33.05 38.40
CA LEU A 234 50.26 31.69 38.63
C LEU A 234 48.75 31.72 38.91
N GLY A 235 48.29 32.65 39.73
CA GLY A 235 46.87 32.84 40.02
C GLY A 235 46.06 33.16 38.76
N SER A 236 46.59 33.97 37.85
CA SER A 236 45.93 34.32 36.60
C SER A 236 45.86 33.15 35.61
N VAL A 237 46.89 32.28 35.58
CA VAL A 237 46.87 31.05 34.78
C VAL A 237 45.79 30.10 35.30
N LEU A 238 45.74 29.86 36.62
CA LEU A 238 44.71 29.03 37.24
C LEU A 238 43.30 29.63 37.08
N ALA A 239 43.17 30.95 37.19
CA ALA A 239 41.91 31.65 36.97
C ALA A 239 41.44 31.52 35.52
N MET A 240 42.36 31.58 34.53
CA MET A 240 42.01 31.39 33.12
C MET A 240 41.48 29.98 32.85
N GLU A 241 42.10 28.94 33.41
CA GLU A 241 41.57 27.57 33.34
C GLU A 241 40.19 27.46 33.99
N GLY A 242 39.98 28.15 35.11
CA GLY A 242 38.66 28.25 35.75
C GLY A 242 37.61 28.93 34.86
N VAL A 243 37.99 30.00 34.14
CA VAL A 243 37.12 30.69 33.18
C VAL A 243 36.74 29.75 32.03
N PHE A 244 37.67 28.97 31.50
CA PHE A 244 37.38 27.98 30.45
C PHE A 244 36.51 26.84 30.97
N PHE A 245 36.73 26.37 32.20
CA PHE A 245 35.87 25.38 32.83
C PHE A 245 34.44 25.89 33.03
N MET A 246 34.28 27.15 33.48
CA MET A 246 32.97 27.78 33.60
C MET A 246 32.30 27.94 32.24
N TYR A 247 33.05 28.29 31.19
CA TYR A 247 32.53 28.35 29.81
C TYR A 247 32.08 26.99 29.28
N TYR A 248 32.82 25.91 29.57
CA TYR A 248 32.42 24.55 29.20
C TYR A 248 31.14 24.09 29.92
N THR A 249 30.95 24.52 31.17
CA THR A 249 29.84 24.01 32.02
C THR A 249 28.59 24.89 32.01
N SER A 250 28.72 26.21 31.99
CA SER A 250 27.58 27.11 32.28
C SER A 250 27.62 28.51 31.64
N TRP A 251 28.79 29.13 31.46
CA TRP A 251 28.89 30.50 30.96
C TRP A 251 28.69 30.59 29.45
N ASN A 252 28.09 31.68 29.00
CA ASN A 252 28.04 32.02 27.58
C ASN A 252 29.29 32.83 27.15
N LEU A 253 29.46 33.00 25.84
CA LEU A 253 30.64 33.67 25.27
C LEU A 253 30.78 35.13 25.74
N PHE A 254 29.68 35.86 25.92
CA PHE A 254 29.69 37.27 26.35
C PHE A 254 29.99 37.44 27.84
N GLN A 255 29.79 36.40 28.65
CA GLN A 255 30.23 36.37 30.05
C GLN A 255 31.71 35.99 30.14
N MET A 256 32.14 35.01 29.35
CA MET A 256 33.52 34.54 29.34
C MET A 256 34.50 35.60 28.84
N LEU A 257 34.22 36.24 27.70
CA LEU A 257 35.18 37.14 27.03
C LEU A 257 35.65 38.33 27.89
N PRO A 258 34.77 39.09 28.58
CA PRO A 258 35.22 40.20 29.43
C PRO A 258 36.07 39.71 30.61
N VAL A 259 35.68 38.60 31.24
CA VAL A 259 36.43 38.02 32.37
C VAL A 259 37.79 37.51 31.90
N ALA A 260 37.84 36.78 30.78
CA ALA A 260 39.09 36.34 30.15
C ALA A 260 39.97 37.55 29.75
N GLY A 261 39.37 38.65 29.26
CA GLY A 261 40.09 39.88 28.96
C GLY A 261 40.77 40.50 30.19
N VAL A 262 40.06 40.56 31.32
CA VAL A 262 40.61 41.05 32.59
C VAL A 262 41.72 40.12 33.10
N VAL A 263 41.44 38.81 33.22
CA VAL A 263 42.41 37.82 33.70
C VAL A 263 43.64 37.77 32.80
N GLY A 264 43.45 37.82 31.48
CA GLY A 264 44.53 37.84 30.49
C GLY A 264 45.40 39.09 30.59
N THR A 265 44.80 40.25 30.85
CA THR A 265 45.57 41.50 31.08
C THR A 265 46.42 41.39 32.35
N VAL A 266 45.86 40.84 33.43
CA VAL A 266 46.60 40.59 34.68
C VAL A 266 47.73 39.59 34.43
N ALA A 267 47.48 38.50 33.70
CA ALA A 267 48.47 37.51 33.32
C ALA A 267 49.63 38.11 32.51
N TYR A 268 49.30 38.96 31.54
CA TYR A 268 50.30 39.62 30.70
C TYR A 268 51.23 40.53 31.52
N ILE A 269 50.67 41.39 32.38
CA ILE A 269 51.46 42.33 33.17
C ILE A 269 52.29 41.59 34.24
N SER A 270 51.65 40.71 35.02
CA SER A 270 52.34 39.96 36.08
C SER A 270 53.37 38.99 35.52
N GLY A 271 53.04 38.29 34.42
CA GLY A 271 53.93 37.38 33.71
C GLY A 271 55.16 38.08 33.14
N SER A 272 55.00 39.27 32.55
CA SER A 272 56.16 40.04 32.06
C SER A 272 57.17 40.32 33.18
N ARG A 273 56.70 40.68 34.37
CA ARG A 273 57.55 40.96 35.54
C ARG A 273 58.15 39.70 36.15
N ALA A 274 57.37 38.62 36.22
CA ALA A 274 57.85 37.31 36.69
C ALA A 274 58.95 36.75 35.78
N LEU A 275 58.79 36.87 34.46
CA LEU A 275 59.79 36.42 33.49
C LEU A 275 61.05 37.29 33.50
N THR A 276 60.94 38.60 33.74
CA THR A 276 62.10 39.47 33.93
C THR A 276 62.93 39.04 35.14
N GLU A 277 62.29 38.72 36.27
CA GLU A 277 63.00 38.20 37.45
C GLU A 277 63.69 36.86 37.16
N VAL A 278 63.05 35.96 36.43
CA VAL A 278 63.67 34.70 35.99
C VAL A 278 64.89 34.96 35.09
N GLN A 279 64.82 35.96 34.22
CA GLN A 279 65.95 36.38 33.40
C GLN A 279 67.09 36.96 34.25
N GLU A 280 66.80 37.83 35.21
CA GLU A 280 67.81 38.40 36.11
C GLU A 280 68.53 37.32 36.91
N ARG A 281 67.81 36.33 37.42
CA ARG A 281 68.40 35.17 38.10
C ARG A 281 69.32 34.35 37.20
N ARG A 282 68.90 34.13 35.95
CA ARG A 282 69.75 33.46 34.95
C ARG A 282 71.04 34.26 34.68
N MET A 283 70.96 35.59 34.64
CA MET A 283 72.13 36.46 34.44
C MET A 283 73.04 36.49 35.68
N ALA A 284 72.48 36.33 36.88
CA ALA A 284 73.22 36.19 38.13
C ALA A 284 73.86 34.80 38.33
N GLY A 285 73.63 33.85 37.41
CA GLY A 285 74.15 32.49 37.50
C GLY A 285 73.32 31.53 38.36
N GLU A 286 72.13 31.97 38.81
CA GLU A 286 71.21 31.16 39.61
C GLU A 286 70.18 30.47 38.70
N ARG A 287 70.59 29.34 38.10
CA ARG A 287 69.73 28.46 37.29
C ARG A 287 69.10 27.36 38.12
#